data_AF-A0A660WTI9-F1
#
_entry.id   AF-A0A660WTI9-F1
#
_cell.length_a   1.000
_cell.length_b   1.000
_cell.length_c   1.000
_cell.angle_alpha   90.00
_cell.angle_beta   90.00
_cell.angle_gamma   90.00
#
_symmetry.space_group_name_H-M   'P 1'
#
loop_
_entity.id
_entity.type
_entity.pdbx_description
1 polymer ?
#
loop_
_entity_poly.entity_id
_entity_poly.type
_entity_poly.pdbx_seq_one_letter_code
_entity_poly.pdbx_strand_id
1 'polypeptide(L)' 'MAFSDEVVRQAWIRAGGKCECKRTTHNHYYGRCNKDLVWENRGREEGRGAWEAHHISSTGGDTLSNCEILCWDCHRQTF' A
#
# COMPACT_ATOMS: atom_id res chain seq x y z
N MET A 1 6.76 -13.03 4.89
CA MET A 1 5.46 -13.59 5.29
C MET A 1 4.39 -12.58 4.88
N ALA A 2 3.15 -13.01 4.67
CA ALA A 2 2.07 -12.12 4.27
C ALA A 2 1.31 -11.62 5.51
N PHE A 3 0.85 -10.37 5.49
CA PHE A 3 -0.02 -9.83 6.55
C PHE A 3 -1.31 -10.66 6.66
N SER A 4 -1.83 -10.78 7.90
CA SER A 4 -3.16 -11.35 8.10
C SER A 4 -4.24 -10.43 7.52
N ASP A 5 -5.39 -10.99 7.14
CA ASP A 5 -6.52 -10.21 6.60
C ASP A 5 -7.00 -9.12 7.58
N GLU A 6 -6.92 -9.38 8.88
CA GLU A 6 -7.27 -8.38 9.90
C GLU A 6 -6.33 -7.17 9.83
N VAL A 7 -5.02 -7.40 9.75
CA VAL A 7 -4.02 -6.32 9.62
C VAL A 7 -4.25 -5.53 8.34
N VAL A 8 -4.50 -6.20 7.23
CA VAL A 8 -4.76 -5.55 5.94
C VAL A 8 -6.04 -4.72 5.98
N ARG A 9 -7.11 -5.25 6.59
CA ARG A 9 -8.39 -4.53 6.73
C ARG A 9 -8.25 -3.28 7.61
N GLN A 10 -7.54 -3.39 8.73
CA GLN A 10 -7.25 -2.25 9.60
C GLN A 10 -6.38 -1.21 8.89
N ALA A 11 -5.34 -1.64 8.15
CA ALA A 11 -4.49 -0.76 7.36
C ALA A 11 -5.28 -0.04 6.26
N TRP A 12 -6.20 -0.73 5.60
CA TRP A 12 -7.09 -0.14 4.60
C TRP A 12 -8.01 0.94 5.18
N ILE A 13 -8.65 0.65 6.31
CA ILE A 13 -9.50 1.62 7.02
C ILE A 13 -8.68 2.87 7.40
N ARG A 14 -7.46 2.68 7.91
CA ARG A 14 -6.51 3.76 8.19
C ARG A 14 -6.15 4.56 6.94
N ALA A 15 -5.89 3.85 5.83
CA ALA A 15 -5.51 4.46 4.56
C ALA A 15 -6.65 5.27 3.92
N GLY A 16 -7.91 4.98 4.28
CA GLY A 16 -9.09 5.64 3.74
C GLY A 16 -9.30 5.35 2.25
N GLY A 17 -8.87 4.18 1.77
CA GLY A 17 -8.91 3.82 0.35
C GLY A 17 -7.93 4.62 -0.52
N LYS A 18 -6.82 5.10 0.03
CA LYS A 18 -5.81 5.87 -0.71
C LYS A 18 -4.40 5.33 -0.54
N CYS A 19 -3.61 5.40 -1.59
CA CYS A 19 -2.20 4.98 -1.56
C CYS A 19 -1.40 5.75 -0.50
N GLU A 20 -0.72 5.03 0.40
CA GLU A 20 0.10 5.50 1.52
C GLU A 20 1.56 5.82 1.17
N CYS A 21 1.99 5.59 -0.08
CA CYS A 21 3.37 5.80 -0.49
C CYS A 21 3.82 7.25 -0.27
N LYS A 22 4.97 7.42 0.41
CA LYS A 22 5.68 8.69 0.62
C LYS A 22 7.09 8.69 0.03
N ARG A 23 7.44 7.66 -0.74
CA ARG A 23 8.80 7.47 -1.26
C ARG A 23 9.05 8.51 -2.35
N THR A 24 10.03 9.39 -2.14
CA THR A 24 10.40 10.43 -3.11
C THR A 24 11.18 9.89 -4.31
N THR A 25 11.49 8.60 -4.32
CA THR A 25 12.26 7.92 -5.37
C THR A 25 11.52 7.79 -6.69
N HIS A 26 10.20 7.99 -6.71
CA HIS A 26 9.39 7.88 -7.93
C HIS A 26 8.16 8.79 -7.89
N ASN A 27 7.74 9.27 -9.08
CA ASN A 27 6.45 9.84 -9.53
C ASN A 27 5.53 10.66 -8.56
N HIS A 28 5.98 11.04 -7.36
CA HIS A 28 5.29 11.88 -6.39
C HIS A 28 6.29 12.64 -5.48
N TYR A 29 7.26 13.31 -6.12
CA TYR A 29 8.41 13.98 -5.50
C TYR A 29 8.09 14.96 -4.36
N TYR A 30 6.91 15.59 -4.37
CA TYR A 30 6.54 16.66 -3.44
C TYR A 30 5.53 16.22 -2.37
N GLY A 31 5.18 14.94 -2.26
CA GLY A 31 4.19 14.52 -1.28
C GLY A 31 3.86 13.03 -1.29
N ARG A 32 2.69 12.69 -0.74
CA ARG A 32 2.14 11.33 -0.76
C ARG A 32 1.47 11.06 -2.10
N CYS A 33 1.57 9.84 -2.62
CA CYS A 33 0.93 9.44 -3.88
C CYS A 33 -0.59 9.71 -3.89
N ASN A 34 -1.31 9.30 -2.83
CA ASN A 34 -2.72 9.65 -2.58
C ASN A 34 -3.73 9.24 -3.67
N LYS A 35 -3.35 8.35 -4.59
CA LYS A 35 -4.29 7.77 -5.59
C LYS A 35 -5.42 7.02 -4.88
N ASP A 36 -6.64 7.18 -5.38
CA ASP A 36 -7.80 6.41 -4.92
C ASP A 36 -7.69 4.94 -5.31
N LEU A 37 -8.05 4.08 -4.38
CA LEU A 37 -7.98 2.63 -4.44
C LEU A 37 -9.38 2.04 -4.30
N VAL A 38 -9.56 0.83 -4.84
CA VAL A 38 -10.81 0.07 -4.71
C VAL A 38 -10.52 -1.19 -3.92
N TRP A 39 -11.22 -1.39 -2.80
CA TRP A 39 -10.97 -2.53 -1.89
C TRP A 39 -10.94 -3.88 -2.62
N GLU A 40 -11.89 -4.09 -3.54
CA GLU A 40 -12.03 -5.30 -4.35
C GLU A 40 -10.92 -5.51 -5.39
N ASN A 41 -10.07 -4.50 -5.63
CA ASN A 41 -8.96 -4.55 -6.56
C ASN A 41 -7.61 -4.87 -5.87
N ARG A 42 -7.64 -5.41 -4.65
CA ARG A 42 -6.43 -5.93 -4.00
C ARG A 42 -5.79 -7.05 -4.83
N GLY A 43 -4.46 -7.03 -4.95
CA GLY A 43 -3.70 -8.06 -5.66
C GLY A 43 -3.81 -7.97 -7.19
N ARG A 44 -4.51 -6.96 -7.73
CA ARG A 44 -4.48 -6.69 -9.17
C ARG A 44 -3.17 -5.99 -9.52
N GLU A 45 -2.57 -6.43 -10.61
CA GLU A 45 -1.31 -5.86 -11.12
C GLU A 45 -1.52 -4.75 -12.16
N GLU A 46 -2.77 -4.41 -12.44
CA GLU A 46 -3.13 -3.39 -13.41
C GLU A 46 -4.54 -2.84 -13.17
N GLY A 47 -4.81 -1.67 -13.75
CA GLY A 47 -6.12 -1.04 -13.71
C GLY A 47 -6.29 0.00 -12.60
N ARG A 48 -7.34 0.82 -12.75
CA ARG A 48 -7.65 1.90 -11.82
C ARG A 48 -8.02 1.33 -10.45
N GLY A 49 -7.38 1.85 -9.42
CA GLY A 49 -7.64 1.48 -8.04
C GLY A 49 -7.04 0.14 -7.61
N ALA A 50 -6.16 -0.46 -8.41
CA ALA A 50 -5.36 -1.62 -8.04
C ALA A 50 -4.36 -1.30 -6.93
N TRP A 51 -4.22 -2.21 -5.96
CA TRP A 51 -3.38 -2.00 -4.78
C TRP A 51 -2.92 -3.30 -4.13
N GLU A 52 -1.89 -3.20 -3.29
CA GLU A 52 -1.41 -4.28 -2.42
C GLU A 52 -0.90 -3.74 -1.08
N ALA A 53 -0.93 -4.59 -0.06
CA ALA A 53 -0.31 -4.31 1.23
C ALA A 53 1.20 -4.59 1.18
N HIS A 54 2.00 -3.69 1.75
CA HIS A 54 3.46 -3.79 1.75
C HIS A 54 4.05 -3.55 3.14
N HIS A 55 5.19 -4.17 3.41
CA HIS A 55 5.94 -3.93 4.64
C HIS A 55 6.73 -2.63 4.54
N ILE A 56 6.48 -1.71 5.47
CA ILE A 56 7.25 -0.45 5.56
C ILE A 56 8.73 -0.75 5.83
N SER A 57 8.99 -1.71 6.71
CA SER A 57 10.32 -2.25 7.03
C SER A 57 10.32 -3.76 6.97
N SER A 58 11.36 -4.34 6.37
CA SER A 58 11.55 -5.80 6.30
C SER A 58 11.74 -6.46 7.67
N THR A 59 12.09 -5.70 8.71
CA THR A 59 12.33 -6.21 10.07
C THR A 59 11.17 -5.98 11.04
N GLY A 60 10.13 -5.24 10.64
CA GLY A 60 9.05 -4.81 11.54
C GLY A 60 7.92 -5.83 11.78
N GLY A 61 8.06 -7.05 11.24
CA GLY A 61 7.05 -8.11 11.34
C GLY A 61 5.71 -7.78 10.67
N ASP A 62 4.74 -8.67 10.82
CA ASP A 62 3.42 -8.58 10.18
C ASP A 62 2.41 -7.78 11.02
N THR A 63 2.80 -6.56 11.43
CA THR A 63 2.01 -5.69 12.32
C THR A 63 1.33 -4.56 11.56
N LEU A 64 0.22 -4.03 12.09
CA LEU A 64 -0.48 -2.87 11.52
C LEU A 64 0.43 -1.63 11.36
N SER A 65 1.33 -1.41 12.33
CA SER A 65 2.32 -0.32 12.28
C SER A 65 3.35 -0.48 11.18
N ASN A 66 3.59 -1.72 10.71
CA ASN A 66 4.53 -2.03 9.64
C ASN A 66 3.84 -2.32 8.30
N CYS A 67 2.51 -2.29 8.24
CA CYS A 67 1.73 -2.46 7.03
C CYS A 67 1.42 -1.09 6.42
N GLU A 68 1.68 -0.91 5.12
CA GLU A 68 1.22 0.23 4.32
C GLU A 68 0.43 -0.24 3.10
N ILE A 69 -0.54 0.57 2.68
CA ILE A 69 -1.38 0.29 1.51
C ILE A 69 -0.82 1.05 0.30
N LEU A 70 -0.37 0.34 -0.73
CA LEU A 70 0.24 0.94 -1.91
C LEU A 70 -0.64 0.72 -3.15
N CYS A 71 -0.81 1.75 -3.99
CA CYS A 71 -1.28 1.50 -5.34
C CYS A 71 -0.26 0.63 -6.08
N TRP A 72 -0.73 -0.10 -7.10
CA TRP A 72 0.16 -1.00 -7.81
C TRP A 72 1.40 -0.30 -8.40
N ASP A 73 1.25 0.93 -8.91
CA ASP A 73 2.37 1.71 -9.44
C ASP A 73 3.45 2.03 -8.40
N CYS A 74 3.09 2.15 -7.13
CA CYS A 74 4.03 2.36 -6.04
C CYS A 74 4.59 1.04 -5.53
N HIS A 75 3.75 0.01 -5.43
CA HIS A 75 4.16 -1.33 -5.01
C HIS A 75 5.21 -1.92 -5.96
N ARG A 76 5.08 -1.66 -7.26
CA ARG A 76 6.07 -2.12 -8.25
C ARG A 76 7.44 -1.46 -8.19
N GLN A 77 7.59 -0.44 -7.34
CA GLN A 77 8.84 0.29 -7.14
C GLN A 77 9.54 -0.13 -5.84
N THR A 78 9.01 -1.15 -5.14
CA THR A 78 9.57 -1.65 -3.88
C THR A 78 10.29 -3.00 -4.04
N PHE A 79 10.32 -3.56 -5.24
CA PHE A 79 11.04 -4.78 -5.59
C PHE A 79 12.12 -4.54 -6.65
#